data_AF-A0A2G1LP72-F1
#
_entry.id   AF-A0A2G1LP72-F1
#
_cell.length_a   1.000
_cell.length_b   1.000
_cell.length_c   1.000
_cell.angle_alpha   90.00
_cell.angle_beta   90.00
_cell.angle_gamma   90.00
#
_symmetry.space_group_name_H-M   'P 1'
#
loop_
_entity.id
_entity.type
_entity.pdbx_description
1 polymer ?
#
loop_
_entity_poly.entity_id
_entity_poly.type
_entity_poly.pdbx_seq_one_letter_code
_entity_poly.pdbx_strand_id
1 'polypeptide(L)'
;MARREFALDLTRYHARHQRGDLAVFLTWHGNDLEPCLVIVPAHYEGHERVTPCIVPQKAAWIWSEALGDGAHCARTSYQFCEFLRINPDPMACIRITSIIREHIGDLLSIPPAPFETVVVADAIRRDSDGKERYSEIVDRV
;
A
#
# COMPACT_ATOMS: atom_id res chain seq x y z
N MET A 1 -6.34 5.09 19.75
CA MET A 1 -6.41 5.07 18.27
C MET A 1 -7.87 4.97 17.85
N ALA A 2 -8.34 5.87 17.00
CA ALA A 2 -9.71 5.82 16.49
C ALA A 2 -9.89 4.56 15.63
N ARG A 3 -10.93 3.77 15.92
CA ARG A 3 -11.27 2.56 15.14
C ARG A 3 -11.64 2.99 13.73
N ARG A 4 -10.88 2.53 12.73
CA ARG A 4 -11.16 2.81 11.32
C ARG A 4 -12.41 2.07 10.85
N GLU A 5 -13.15 2.71 9.95
CA GLU A 5 -14.32 2.14 9.30
C GLU A 5 -13.94 1.05 8.28
N PHE A 6 -12.79 1.20 7.62
CA PHE A 6 -12.30 0.29 6.59
C PHE A 6 -10.84 -0.14 6.84
N ALA A 7 -10.57 -1.44 6.65
CA ALA A 7 -9.21 -1.99 6.70
C ALA A 7 -8.38 -1.70 5.44
N LEU A 8 -9.03 -1.33 4.35
CA LEU A 8 -8.41 -0.91 3.09
C LEU A 8 -9.29 0.17 2.47
N ASP A 9 -8.68 1.31 2.14
CA ASP A 9 -9.35 2.44 1.49
C ASP A 9 -8.56 2.84 0.24
N LEU A 10 -9.01 2.35 -0.93
CA LEU A 10 -8.36 2.64 -2.21
C LEU A 10 -8.67 4.05 -2.75
N THR A 11 -9.46 4.86 -2.03
CA THR A 11 -9.59 6.31 -2.35
C THR A 11 -8.41 7.11 -1.82
N ARG A 12 -7.66 6.54 -0.88
CA ARG A 12 -6.44 7.12 -0.29
C ARG A 12 -5.24 6.28 -0.69
N TYR A 13 -4.47 6.75 -1.65
CA TYR A 13 -3.30 6.03 -2.16
C TYR A 13 -2.12 6.98 -2.35
N HIS A 14 -0.92 6.40 -2.28
CA HIS A 14 0.32 7.07 -2.64
C HIS A 14 0.47 7.16 -4.16
N ALA A 15 0.24 6.04 -4.86
CA ALA A 15 0.24 6.00 -6.32
C ALA A 15 -0.75 4.95 -6.85
N ARG A 16 -1.19 5.15 -8.10
CA ARG A 16 -2.04 4.22 -8.85
C ARG A 16 -1.48 4.03 -10.25
N HIS A 17 -1.34 2.78 -10.66
CA HIS A 17 -0.88 2.40 -11.99
C HIS A 17 -1.90 1.50 -12.66
N GLN A 18 -2.02 1.61 -13.98
CA GLN A 18 -2.87 0.72 -14.77
C GLN A 18 -2.00 -0.22 -15.61
N ARG A 19 -2.32 -1.51 -15.55
CA ARG A 19 -1.61 -2.60 -16.25
C ARG A 19 -2.62 -3.43 -17.03
N GLY A 20 -3.09 -2.89 -18.15
CA GLY A 20 -4.15 -3.48 -18.95
C GLY A 20 -5.50 -3.46 -18.21
N ASP A 21 -6.04 -4.64 -17.95
CA ASP A 21 -7.29 -4.88 -17.21
C ASP A 21 -7.11 -4.90 -15.67
N LEU A 22 -5.89 -4.68 -15.18
CA LEU A 22 -5.57 -4.62 -13.75
C LEU A 22 -5.18 -3.21 -13.33
N ALA A 23 -5.57 -2.82 -12.11
CA ALA A 23 -5.10 -1.63 -11.43
C ALA A 23 -4.22 -2.03 -10.24
N VAL A 24 -3.12 -1.30 -10.07
CA VAL A 24 -2.14 -1.47 -9.00
C VAL A 24 -2.16 -0.21 -8.15
N PHE A 25 -2.39 -0.37 -6.85
CA PHE A 25 -2.38 0.70 -5.88
C PHE A 25 -1.20 0.52 -4.94
N LEU A 26 -0.47 1.60 -4.69
CA LEU A 26 0.48 1.72 -3.61
C LEU A 26 -0.22 2.52 -2.51
N THR A 27 -0.54 1.87 -1.40
CA THR A 27 -1.42 2.41 -0.35
C THR A 27 -1.02 1.83 1.01
N TRP A 28 -1.91 1.92 1.99
CA TRP A 28 -1.74 1.43 3.36
C TRP A 28 -2.92 0.55 3.74
N HIS A 29 -2.68 -0.51 4.51
CA HIS A 29 -3.72 -1.43 4.95
C HIS A 29 -3.66 -1.73 6.45
N GLY A 30 -4.81 -2.15 6.98
CA GLY A 30 -4.96 -2.53 8.38
C GLY A 30 -5.03 -1.34 9.32
N ASN A 31 -4.94 -1.64 10.62
CA ASN A 31 -4.99 -0.63 11.68
C ASN A 31 -3.65 0.11 11.82
N ASP A 32 -2.54 -0.58 11.55
CA ASP A 32 -1.17 -0.04 11.69
C ASP A 32 -0.71 0.74 10.46
N LEU A 33 -1.58 0.85 9.44
CA LEU A 33 -1.26 1.55 8.20
C LEU A 33 0.04 1.07 7.57
N GLU A 34 0.19 -0.25 7.52
CA GLU A 34 1.34 -0.85 6.87
C GLU A 34 1.26 -0.53 5.37
N PRO A 35 2.32 0.02 4.75
CA PRO A 35 2.35 0.20 3.31
C PRO A 35 2.18 -1.12 2.58
N CYS A 36 1.41 -1.12 1.50
CA CYS A 36 1.17 -2.29 0.68
C CYS A 36 0.94 -1.95 -0.79
N LEU A 37 1.19 -2.96 -1.60
CA LEU A 37 0.77 -3.02 -2.99
C LEU A 37 -0.55 -3.79 -3.06
N VAL A 38 -1.54 -3.23 -3.72
CA VAL A 38 -2.84 -3.85 -3.95
C VAL A 38 -3.13 -3.99 -5.43
N ILE A 39 -3.57 -5.17 -5.86
CA ILE A 39 -4.00 -5.44 -7.23
C ILE A 39 -5.50 -5.72 -7.23
N VAL A 40 -6.22 -5.08 -8.14
CA VAL A 40 -7.65 -5.29 -8.39
C VAL A 40 -7.95 -5.27 -9.90
N PRO A 41 -9.05 -5.86 -10.36
CA PRO A 41 -9.52 -5.67 -11.73
C PRO A 41 -9.95 -4.21 -11.96
N ALA A 42 -9.37 -3.54 -12.95
CA ALA A 42 -9.55 -2.10 -13.18
C ALA A 42 -11.01 -1.70 -13.47
N HIS A 43 -11.80 -2.62 -14.06
CA HIS A 43 -13.20 -2.36 -14.40
C HIS A 43 -14.18 -2.57 -13.24
N TYR A 44 -13.71 -3.08 -12.10
CA TYR A 44 -14.54 -3.45 -10.95
C TYR A 44 -14.02 -2.85 -9.63
N GLU A 45 -13.23 -1.78 -9.71
CA GLU A 45 -12.72 -1.08 -8.52
C GLU A 45 -13.86 -0.70 -7.56
N GLY A 46 -13.72 -1.05 -6.28
CA GLY A 46 -14.71 -0.77 -5.23
C GLY A 46 -15.98 -1.63 -5.26
N HIS A 47 -16.11 -2.58 -6.20
CA HIS A 47 -17.25 -3.48 -6.23
C HIS A 47 -17.17 -4.51 -5.10
N GLU A 48 -18.29 -4.78 -4.43
CA GLU A 48 -18.42 -5.74 -3.30
C GLU A 48 -17.95 -7.19 -3.60
N ARG A 49 -17.75 -7.53 -4.88
CA ARG A 49 -17.38 -8.88 -5.34
C ARG A 49 -15.91 -8.99 -5.74
N VAL A 50 -15.17 -7.90 -5.63
CA VAL A 50 -13.73 -7.86 -5.88
C VAL A 50 -13.01 -8.20 -4.60
N THR A 51 -12.16 -9.21 -4.67
CA THR A 51 -11.22 -9.54 -3.61
C THR A 51 -9.87 -8.90 -3.97
N PRO A 52 -9.44 -7.86 -3.25
CA PRO A 52 -8.15 -7.23 -3.50
C PRO A 52 -7.01 -8.19 -3.14
N CYS A 53 -6.01 -8.27 -4.02
CA CYS A 53 -4.79 -9.03 -3.75
C CYS A 53 -3.75 -8.09 -3.17
N ILE A 54 -3.27 -8.38 -1.96
CA ILE A 54 -2.42 -7.47 -1.19
C ILE A 54 -1.03 -8.08 -1.01
N VAL A 55 0.01 -7.30 -1.26
CA VAL A 55 1.41 -7.57 -0.92
C VAL A 55 1.85 -6.53 0.12
N PRO A 56 1.91 -6.88 1.41
CA PRO A 56 2.42 -6.00 2.45
C PRO A 56 3.92 -5.70 2.26
N GLN A 57 4.36 -4.48 2.62
CA GLN A 57 5.76 -4.08 2.49
C GLN A 57 6.70 -5.04 3.24
N LYS A 58 6.32 -5.55 4.43
CA LYS A 58 7.15 -6.52 5.18
C LYS A 58 7.38 -7.84 4.45
N ALA A 59 6.52 -8.17 3.48
CA ALA A 59 6.60 -9.39 2.67
C ALA A 59 7.18 -9.13 1.27
N ALA A 60 7.52 -7.87 0.93
CA ALA A 60 8.02 -7.50 -0.40
C ALA A 60 9.33 -8.21 -0.76
N TRP A 61 10.18 -8.50 0.23
CA TRP A 61 11.46 -9.19 0.03
C TRP A 61 11.30 -10.58 -0.60
N ILE A 62 10.16 -11.26 -0.38
CA ILE A 62 9.88 -12.60 -0.94
C ILE A 62 9.86 -12.55 -2.48
N TRP A 63 9.50 -11.40 -3.04
CA TRP A 63 9.36 -11.19 -4.48
C TRP A 63 10.67 -10.76 -5.16
N SER A 64 11.74 -10.53 -4.39
CA SER A 64 13.07 -10.21 -4.89
C SER A 64 13.63 -11.33 -5.78
N GLU A 65 14.22 -10.98 -6.92
CA GLU A 65 14.86 -11.96 -7.80
C GLU A 65 16.14 -12.53 -7.19
N ALA A 66 16.83 -11.76 -6.34
CA ALA A 66 18.12 -12.14 -5.77
C ALA A 66 18.02 -12.98 -4.49
N LEU A 67 17.00 -12.72 -3.65
CA LEU A 67 16.88 -13.29 -2.30
C LEU A 67 15.54 -13.97 -2.03
N GLY A 68 14.59 -13.86 -2.96
CA GLY A 68 13.21 -14.27 -2.75
C GLY A 68 12.97 -15.78 -2.87
N ASP A 69 11.71 -16.16 -2.71
CA ASP A 69 11.23 -17.53 -2.93
C ASP A 69 10.35 -17.56 -4.18
N GLY A 70 10.95 -17.97 -5.31
CA GLY A 70 10.25 -18.07 -6.59
C GLY A 70 9.09 -19.07 -6.58
N ALA A 71 9.18 -20.14 -5.79
CA ALA A 71 8.11 -21.12 -5.68
C ALA A 71 6.92 -20.57 -4.89
N HIS A 72 7.20 -19.79 -3.83
CA HIS A 72 6.17 -19.02 -3.13
C HIS A 72 5.51 -18.00 -4.07
N CYS A 73 6.30 -17.22 -4.79
CA CYS A 73 5.78 -16.22 -5.74
C CYS A 73 4.85 -16.84 -6.79
N ALA A 74 5.22 -18.00 -7.34
CA ALA A 74 4.40 -18.72 -8.31
C ALA A 74 3.05 -19.18 -7.71
N ARG A 75 3.08 -19.76 -6.50
CA ARG A 75 1.85 -20.19 -5.79
C ARG A 75 0.95 -19.00 -5.46
N THR A 76 1.52 -17.92 -4.94
CA THR A 76 0.77 -16.71 -4.59
C THR A 76 0.19 -16.03 -5.83
N SER A 77 0.95 -15.99 -6.93
CA SER A 77 0.47 -15.46 -8.21
C SER A 77 -0.69 -16.28 -8.78
N TYR A 78 -0.63 -17.61 -8.66
CA TYR A 78 -1.75 -18.48 -9.02
C TYR A 78 -3.01 -18.13 -8.22
N GLN A 79 -2.90 -17.99 -6.90
CA GLN A 79 -4.03 -17.58 -6.05
C GLN A 79 -4.56 -16.20 -6.41
N PHE A 80 -3.67 -15.26 -6.73
CA PHE A 80 -4.05 -13.91 -7.15
C PHE A 80 -4.85 -13.97 -8.45
N CYS A 81 -4.46 -14.79 -9.43
CA CYS A 81 -5.26 -14.98 -10.65
C CYS A 81 -6.70 -15.42 -10.32
N GLU A 82 -6.89 -16.36 -9.39
CA GLU A 82 -8.23 -16.81 -8.98
C GLU A 82 -9.08 -15.68 -8.39
N PHE A 83 -8.51 -14.89 -7.47
CA PHE A 83 -9.21 -13.76 -6.85
C PHE A 83 -9.49 -12.60 -7.82
N LEU A 84 -8.57 -12.37 -8.77
CA LEU A 84 -8.72 -11.39 -9.84
C LEU A 84 -9.62 -11.89 -10.98
N ARG A 85 -10.12 -13.13 -10.90
CA ARG A 85 -10.95 -13.79 -11.91
C ARG A 85 -10.28 -13.89 -13.27
N ILE A 86 -8.96 -14.05 -13.26
CA ILE A 86 -8.12 -14.33 -14.42
C ILE A 86 -7.92 -15.84 -14.48
N ASN A 87 -8.00 -16.43 -15.68
CA ASN A 87 -7.68 -17.84 -15.88
C ASN A 87 -6.21 -18.09 -15.47
N PRO A 88 -5.93 -18.96 -14.49
CA PRO A 88 -4.59 -19.11 -13.92
C PRO A 88 -3.70 -19.99 -14.81
N ASP A 89 -3.36 -19.49 -15.99
CA ASP A 89 -2.35 -20.09 -16.86
C ASP A 89 -0.93 -19.59 -16.50
N PRO A 90 0.14 -20.26 -16.97
CA PRO A 90 1.51 -19.86 -16.67
C PRO A 90 1.83 -18.42 -17.06
N MET A 91 1.26 -17.91 -18.15
CA MET A 91 1.52 -16.55 -18.63
C MET A 91 0.85 -15.51 -17.72
N ALA A 92 -0.38 -15.78 -17.27
CA ALA A 92 -1.07 -14.95 -16.30
C ALA A 92 -0.30 -14.88 -14.96
N CYS A 93 0.19 -16.01 -14.46
CA CYS A 93 0.99 -16.05 -13.24
C CYS A 93 2.30 -15.26 -13.37
N ILE A 94 2.99 -15.39 -14.50
CA ILE A 94 4.20 -14.60 -14.81
C ILE A 94 3.84 -13.12 -14.84
N ARG A 95 2.75 -12.74 -15.53
CA ARG A 95 2.28 -11.35 -15.59
C ARG A 95 2.03 -10.76 -14.20
N ILE A 96 1.35 -11.49 -13.31
CA ILE A 96 1.13 -11.04 -11.93
C ILE A 96 2.46 -10.88 -11.18
N THR A 97 3.37 -11.85 -11.31
CA THR A 97 4.70 -11.79 -10.68
C THR A 97 5.48 -10.56 -11.17
N SER A 98 5.51 -10.32 -12.49
CA SER A 98 6.18 -9.17 -13.09
C SER A 98 5.59 -7.85 -12.61
N ILE A 99 4.26 -7.72 -12.57
CA ILE A 99 3.59 -6.53 -12.05
C ILE A 99 4.03 -6.25 -10.61
N ILE A 100 4.08 -7.27 -9.74
CA ILE A 100 4.50 -7.07 -8.35
C ILE A 100 5.97 -6.63 -8.29
N ARG A 101 6.86 -7.33 -9.01
CA ARG A 101 8.30 -7.03 -9.04
C ARG A 101 8.62 -5.63 -9.51
N GLU A 102 7.94 -5.17 -10.56
CA GLU A 102 8.13 -3.82 -11.11
C GLU A 102 7.83 -2.72 -10.10
N HIS A 103 6.96 -2.95 -9.11
CA HIS A 103 6.57 -1.94 -8.13
C HIS A 103 7.13 -2.20 -6.72
N ILE A 104 8.03 -3.19 -6.52
CA ILE A 104 8.67 -3.42 -5.21
C ILE A 104 9.46 -2.18 -4.78
N GLY A 105 10.21 -1.56 -5.68
CA GLY A 105 11.01 -0.37 -5.37
C GLY A 105 10.12 0.78 -4.89
N ASP A 106 9.00 0.99 -5.57
CA ASP A 106 8.03 2.02 -5.21
C ASP A 106 7.33 1.69 -3.88
N LEU A 107 6.98 0.40 -3.66
CA LEU A 107 6.40 -0.09 -2.40
C LEU A 107 7.33 0.15 -1.21
N LEU A 108 8.64 -0.07 -1.38
CA LEU A 108 9.63 0.16 -0.33
C LEU A 108 9.86 1.65 -0.05
N SER A 109 9.43 2.53 -0.97
CA SER A 109 9.60 3.98 -0.88
C SER A 109 8.35 4.71 -0.37
N ILE A 110 7.24 4.00 -0.12
CA ILE A 110 6.00 4.60 0.39
C ILE A 110 6.28 5.18 1.79
N PRO A 111 5.98 6.47 2.04
CA PRO A 111 6.12 7.07 3.36
C PRO A 111 5.08 6.51 4.35
N PRO A 112 5.24 6.73 5.66
CA PRO A 112 4.15 6.55 6.61
C PRO A 112 2.90 7.30 6.14
N ALA A 113 1.73 6.75 6.45
CA ALA A 113 0.46 7.27 5.98
C ALA A 113 0.28 8.76 6.33
N PRO A 114 0.11 9.67 5.35
CA PRO A 114 0.16 11.12 5.56
C PRO A 114 -1.05 11.69 6.31
N PHE A 115 -2.06 10.85 6.59
CA PHE A 115 -3.24 11.20 7.37
C PHE A 115 -3.16 10.70 8.82
N GLU A 116 -2.05 10.07 9.24
CA GLU A 116 -1.69 10.04 10.66
C GLU A 116 -1.00 11.36 10.99
N THR A 117 -1.62 12.15 11.85
CA THR A 117 -0.99 13.30 12.47
C THR A 117 0.14 12.80 13.35
N VAL A 118 1.36 12.76 12.82
CA VAL A 118 2.54 12.61 13.67
C VAL A 118 2.84 14.00 14.23
N VAL A 119 2.55 14.21 15.51
CA VAL A 119 2.97 15.42 16.23
C VAL A 119 4.47 15.26 16.49
N VAL A 120 5.31 15.87 15.66
CA VAL A 120 6.78 15.67 15.71
C VAL A 120 7.51 16.70 16.58
N ALA A 121 6.88 17.80 17.00
CA ALA A 121 7.58 18.80 17.83
C ALA A 121 6.66 19.67 18.70
N ASP A 122 6.97 19.73 20.00
CA ASP A 122 6.57 20.86 20.85
C ASP A 122 7.52 22.03 20.58
N ALA A 123 7.07 23.03 19.82
CA ALA A 123 7.81 24.28 19.65
C ALA A 123 7.53 25.22 20.83
N ILE A 124 8.40 25.21 21.84
CA ILE A 124 8.34 26.21 22.93
C ILE A 124 8.93 27.52 22.40
N ARG A 125 8.07 28.46 21.98
CA ARG A 125 8.46 29.84 21.75
C ARG A 125 8.29 30.64 23.04
N ARG A 126 9.39 31.02 23.67
CA ARG A 126 9.38 31.98 24.79
C ARG A 126 9.50 33.40 24.25
N ASP A 127 8.41 34.17 24.33
CA ASP A 127 8.46 35.63 24.19
C ASP A 127 9.00 36.26 25.50
N SER A 128 9.63 37.43 25.40
CA SER A 128 10.34 38.14 26.48
C SER A 128 9.46 38.66 27.63
N ASP A 129 8.16 38.33 27.63
CA ASP A 129 7.15 38.85 28.57
C ASP A 129 6.53 37.73 29.45
N GLY A 130 7.16 36.55 29.50
CA GLY A 130 6.82 35.47 30.44
C GLY A 130 5.51 34.74 30.19
N LYS A 131 4.83 34.98 29.06
CA LYS A 131 3.56 34.33 28.70
C LYS A 131 3.79 33.20 27.69
N GLU A 132 3.69 31.97 28.15
CA GLU A 132 3.77 30.78 27.29
C GLU A 132 2.49 30.67 26.43
N ARG A 133 2.64 30.59 25.11
CA ARG A 133 1.55 30.26 24.18
C ARG A 133 1.90 28.94 23.50
N TYR A 134 1.07 27.94 23.74
CA TYR A 134 1.09 26.67 23.00
C TYR A 134 0.50 26.92 21.61
N SER A 135 1.28 26.70 20.57
CA SER A 135 0.78 26.70 19.20
C SER A 135 1.29 25.46 18.49
N GLU A 136 0.37 24.60 18.10
CA GLU A 136 0.63 23.40 17.32
C GLU A 136 1.04 23.83 15.90
N ILE A 137 2.30 23.57 15.52
CA ILE A 137 2.78 23.81 14.16
C ILE A 137 2.55 22.51 13.38
N VAL A 138 1.53 22.53 12.53
CA VAL A 138 1.19 21.43 11.62
C VAL A 138 2.02 21.61 10.35
N ASP A 139 3.07 20.80 10.19
CA ASP A 139 3.80 20.75 8.93
C ASP A 139 3.06 19.83 7.94
N ARG A 140 2.88 20.31 6.71
CA ARG A 140 2.26 19.55 5.61
C ARG A 140 3.33 19.42 4.54
N VAL A 141 3.92 18.23 4.43
CA VAL A 141 4.81 17.85 3.32
C VAL A 141 3.98 17.31 2.17
#